data_AF-A0A950L080-F1
#
_entry.id   AF-A0A950L080-F1
#
_cell.length_a   1.000
_cell.length_b   1.000
_cell.length_c   1.000
_cell.angle_alpha   90.00
_cell.angle_beta   90.00
_cell.angle_gamma   90.00
#
_symmetry.space_group_name_H-M   'P 1'
#
loop_
_entity.id
_entity.type
_entity.pdbx_description
1 polymer ?
#
loop_
_entity_poly.entity_id
_entity_poly.type
_entity_poly.pdbx_seq_one_letter_code
_entity_poly.pdbx_strand_id
1 'polypeptide(L)'
;MLQIGNRLSVPHFLTCLAIAHSLGGALGDALETAEQALNFNAEDAYYRPETLRVRGELQRKQGNQQLAESDFRDSISMARGMGAKAWELRTTMSLARLLAEQDHCDEARITLAEIYNWFTAGFDTPDLKDARVLLDELNGGL
;
A
#
# COMPACT_ATOMS: atom_id res chain seq x y z
N MET A 1 15.05 25.41 25.36
CA MET A 1 13.57 25.40 25.29
C MET A 1 13.22 24.44 24.15
N LEU A 2 12.74 23.25 24.49
CA LEU A 2 12.53 22.14 23.55
C LEU A 2 11.28 22.39 22.70
N GLN A 3 11.46 22.60 21.39
CA GLN A 3 10.38 22.67 20.42
C GLN A 3 10.41 21.38 19.57
N ILE A 4 10.07 20.25 20.19
CA ILE A 4 9.83 18.98 19.49
C ILE A 4 8.34 18.90 19.22
N GLY A 5 7.90 19.68 18.23
CA GLY A 5 6.53 19.65 17.72
C GLY A 5 6.36 18.43 16.81
N ASN A 6 5.63 17.45 17.33
CA ASN A 6 5.20 16.19 16.73
C ASN A 6 4.70 16.32 15.26
N ARG A 7 5.62 16.25 14.28
CA ARG A 7 5.30 16.19 12.83
C ARG A 7 5.16 14.75 12.31
N LEU A 8 5.63 13.76 13.08
CA LEU A 8 5.58 12.34 12.76
C LEU A 8 4.16 11.74 12.85
N SER A 9 3.19 12.50 13.37
CA SER A 9 1.86 12.00 13.69
C SER A 9 0.86 12.10 12.53
N VAL A 10 1.01 13.09 11.65
CA VAL A 10 -0.02 13.43 10.66
C VAL A 10 -0.20 12.34 9.59
N PRO A 11 0.85 11.73 8.99
CA PRO A 11 0.67 10.68 7.99
C PRO A 11 0.13 9.37 8.58
N HIS A 12 0.52 9.04 9.81
CA HIS A 12 -0.02 7.90 10.56
C HIS A 12 -1.52 8.10 10.84
N PHE A 13 -1.91 9.30 11.30
CA PHE A 13 -3.31 9.63 11.55
C PHE A 13 -4.16 9.61 10.27
N LEU A 14 -3.62 10.04 9.13
CA LEU A 14 -4.34 10.02 7.85
C LEU A 14 -4.48 8.61 7.28
N THR A 15 -3.49 7.74 7.50
CA THR A 15 -3.58 6.31 7.18
C THR A 15 -4.66 5.63 8.03
N CYS A 16 -4.68 5.88 9.34
CA CYS A 16 -5.74 5.41 10.22
C CYS A 16 -7.11 5.99 9.85
N LEU A 17 -7.18 7.25 9.43
CA LEU A 17 -8.43 7.92 9.04
C LEU A 17 -8.98 7.36 7.72
N ALA A 18 -8.14 7.06 6.74
CA ALA A 18 -8.58 6.43 5.50
C ALA A 18 -9.03 4.97 5.70
N ILE A 19 -8.39 4.22 6.60
CA ILE A 19 -8.87 2.90 7.04
C ILE A 19 -10.23 3.04 7.73
N ALA A 20 -10.40 4.02 8.62
CA ALA A 20 -11.65 4.27 9.32
C ALA A 20 -12.78 4.74 8.37
N HIS A 21 -12.51 5.64 7.43
CA HIS A 21 -13.50 6.08 6.43
C HIS A 21 -13.88 4.97 5.47
N SER A 22 -12.94 4.08 5.12
CA SER A 22 -13.25 2.88 4.34
C SER A 22 -14.16 1.90 5.08
N LEU A 23 -14.17 1.90 6.42
CA LEU A 23 -15.11 1.10 7.22
C LEU A 23 -16.47 1.81 7.40
N GLY A 24 -16.52 3.15 7.29
CA GLY A 24 -17.73 3.96 7.41
C GLY A 24 -18.51 4.18 6.09
N GLY A 25 -18.00 3.75 4.94
CA GLY A 25 -18.67 3.89 3.64
C GLY A 25 -18.51 5.25 2.95
N ALA A 26 -17.82 6.21 3.57
CA ALA A 26 -17.55 7.54 3.01
C ALA A 26 -16.29 7.54 2.12
N LEU A 27 -16.35 6.81 1.00
CA LEU A 27 -15.19 6.63 0.11
C LEU A 27 -14.69 7.95 -0.52
N GLY A 28 -15.58 8.91 -0.77
CA GLY A 28 -15.21 10.22 -1.32
C GLY A 28 -14.32 11.03 -0.36
N ASP A 29 -14.77 11.19 0.88
CA ASP A 29 -14.04 11.93 1.91
C ASP A 29 -12.68 11.28 2.23
N ALA A 30 -12.61 9.95 2.17
CA ALA A 30 -11.36 9.20 2.32
C ALA A 30 -10.36 9.53 1.20
N LEU A 31 -10.84 9.63 -0.05
CA LEU A 31 -10.00 9.90 -1.21
C LEU A 31 -9.46 11.34 -1.15
N GLU A 32 -10.32 12.30 -0.86
CA GLU A 32 -9.92 13.71 -0.69
C GLU A 32 -8.86 13.85 0.41
N THR A 33 -9.05 13.19 1.53
CA THR A 33 -8.09 13.16 2.64
C THR A 33 -6.72 12.62 2.20
N ALA A 34 -6.70 11.54 1.42
CA ALA A 34 -5.46 10.96 0.90
C ALA A 34 -4.75 11.88 -0.10
N GLU A 35 -5.50 12.57 -0.96
CA GLU A 35 -4.96 13.56 -1.90
C GLU A 35 -4.36 14.77 -1.18
N GLN A 36 -5.06 15.30 -0.17
CA GLN A 36 -4.53 16.37 0.67
C GLN A 36 -3.23 15.95 1.36
N ALA A 37 -3.15 14.72 1.88
CA ALA A 37 -1.93 14.17 2.48
C ALA A 37 -0.74 14.15 1.50
N LEU A 38 -0.99 13.74 0.25
CA LEU A 38 0.03 13.70 -0.80
C LEU A 38 0.49 15.10 -1.24
N ASN A 39 -0.38 16.10 -1.14
CA ASN A 39 -0.06 17.48 -1.52
C ASN A 39 0.56 18.30 -0.38
N PHE A 40 0.25 17.96 0.88
CA PHE A 40 0.64 18.78 2.04
C PHE A 40 2.13 18.73 2.36
N ASN A 41 2.80 17.60 2.14
CA ASN A 41 4.20 17.48 2.53
C ASN A 41 5.01 16.57 1.59
N ALA A 42 5.73 17.19 0.64
CA ALA A 42 6.69 16.50 -0.22
C ALA A 42 7.96 16.08 0.54
N GLU A 43 8.28 16.75 1.65
CA GLU A 43 9.50 16.50 2.44
C GLU A 43 9.36 15.31 3.41
N ASP A 44 8.13 14.90 3.74
CA ASP A 44 7.85 13.73 4.60
C ASP A 44 7.64 12.47 3.73
N ALA A 45 8.67 12.16 2.96
CA ALA A 45 8.69 11.05 2.00
C ALA A 45 8.52 9.68 2.67
N TYR A 46 8.76 9.55 3.99
CA TYR A 46 8.78 8.26 4.67
C TYR A 46 7.44 7.51 4.62
N TYR A 47 6.33 8.21 4.80
CA TYR A 47 4.99 7.63 4.80
C TYR A 47 4.28 7.70 3.46
N ARG A 48 4.85 8.44 2.49
CA ARG A 48 4.26 8.67 1.18
C ARG A 48 3.95 7.37 0.41
N PRO A 49 4.77 6.30 0.48
CA PRO A 49 4.39 5.01 -0.09
C PRO A 49 3.08 4.44 0.48
N GLU A 50 2.87 4.53 1.80
CA GLU A 50 1.65 4.04 2.44
C GLU A 50 0.44 4.90 2.07
N THR A 51 0.60 6.23 1.97
CA THR A 51 -0.47 7.12 1.51
C THR A 51 -0.90 6.80 0.08
N LEU A 52 0.06 6.58 -0.83
CA LEU A 52 -0.22 6.15 -2.20
C LEU A 52 -0.95 4.79 -2.23
N ARG A 53 -0.50 3.82 -1.42
CA ARG A 53 -1.16 2.51 -1.30
C ARG A 53 -2.61 2.65 -0.85
N VAL A 54 -2.87 3.49 0.15
CA VAL A 54 -4.22 3.77 0.65
C VAL A 54 -5.09 4.40 -0.43
N ARG A 55 -4.57 5.40 -1.17
CA ARG A 55 -5.32 6.02 -2.28
C ARG A 55 -5.65 5.00 -3.37
N GLY A 56 -4.71 4.11 -3.70
CA GLY A 56 -4.92 3.02 -4.64
C GLY A 56 -6.03 2.06 -4.19
N GLU A 57 -6.07 1.65 -2.92
CA GLU A 57 -7.17 0.82 -2.39
C GLU A 57 -8.53 1.52 -2.46
N LEU A 58 -8.58 2.83 -2.22
CA LEU A 58 -9.82 3.60 -2.35
C LEU A 58 -10.30 3.68 -3.81
N GLN A 59 -9.38 3.93 -4.74
CA GLN A 59 -9.68 3.92 -6.18
C GLN A 59 -10.16 2.54 -6.65
N ARG A 60 -9.52 1.46 -6.18
CA ARG A 60 -9.93 0.08 -6.48
C ARG A 60 -11.36 -0.18 -6.02
N LYS A 61 -11.72 0.24 -4.80
CA LYS A 61 -13.10 0.13 -4.27
C LYS A 61 -14.13 0.96 -5.03
N GLN A 62 -13.72 2.06 -5.66
CA GLN A 62 -14.56 2.86 -6.54
C GLN A 62 -14.68 2.28 -7.97
N GLY A 63 -13.98 1.19 -8.28
CA GLY A 63 -13.94 0.61 -9.62
C GLY A 63 -12.93 1.29 -10.57
N ASN A 64 -12.14 2.25 -10.08
CA ASN A 64 -11.14 2.97 -10.85
C ASN A 64 -9.82 2.17 -10.91
N GLN A 65 -9.86 0.98 -11.50
CA GLN A 65 -8.75 0.03 -11.47
C GLN A 65 -7.44 0.58 -12.05
N GLN A 66 -7.48 1.34 -13.16
CA GLN A 66 -6.25 1.90 -13.75
C GLN A 66 -5.58 2.93 -12.83
N LEU A 67 -6.37 3.75 -12.12
CA LEU A 67 -5.82 4.70 -11.17
C LEU A 67 -5.20 3.96 -9.98
N ALA A 68 -5.89 2.93 -9.48
CA ALA A 68 -5.40 2.11 -8.37
C ALA A 68 -4.05 1.47 -8.71
N GLU A 69 -3.94 0.88 -9.90
CA GLU A 69 -2.69 0.28 -10.38
C GLU A 69 -1.56 1.32 -10.45
N SER A 70 -1.83 2.51 -10.99
CA SER A 70 -0.85 3.60 -11.06
C SER A 70 -0.35 3.98 -9.67
N ASP A 71 -1.26 4.14 -8.71
CA ASP A 71 -0.93 4.48 -7.32
C ASP A 71 -0.06 3.41 -6.65
N PHE A 72 -0.37 2.13 -6.88
CA PHE A 72 0.43 1.03 -6.35
C PHE A 72 1.83 0.99 -6.97
N ARG A 73 1.95 1.18 -8.30
CA ARG A 73 3.25 1.18 -8.97
C ARG A 73 4.12 2.37 -8.54
N ASP A 74 3.53 3.54 -8.37
CA ASP A 74 4.23 4.72 -7.84
C ASP A 74 4.70 4.51 -6.40
N SER A 75 3.85 3.93 -5.55
CA SER A 75 4.19 3.57 -4.17
C SER A 75 5.35 2.57 -4.10
N ILE A 76 5.33 1.51 -4.92
CA ILE A 76 6.41 0.52 -5.01
C ILE A 76 7.71 1.18 -5.48
N SER A 77 7.66 2.00 -6.53
CA SER A 77 8.82 2.72 -7.05
C SER A 77 9.48 3.59 -5.97
N MET A 78 8.67 4.33 -5.22
CA MET A 78 9.14 5.18 -4.13
C MET A 78 9.70 4.36 -2.96
N ALA A 79 9.01 3.31 -2.53
CA ALA A 79 9.48 2.43 -1.46
C ALA A 79 10.83 1.78 -1.81
N ARG A 80 11.01 1.36 -3.07
CA ARG A 80 12.29 0.85 -3.60
C ARG A 80 13.39 1.91 -3.52
N GLY A 81 13.11 3.14 -3.99
CA GLY A 81 14.06 4.25 -3.91
C GLY A 81 14.51 4.60 -2.49
N MET A 82 13.65 4.36 -1.51
CA MET A 82 13.92 4.60 -0.09
C MET A 82 14.53 3.39 0.65
N GLY A 83 14.57 2.22 0.02
CA GLY A 83 14.91 0.96 0.70
C GLY A 83 13.87 0.52 1.74
N ALA A 84 12.64 1.04 1.68
CA ALA A 84 11.56 0.78 2.63
C ALA A 84 10.81 -0.53 2.33
N LYS A 85 11.46 -1.67 2.59
CA LYS A 85 10.98 -3.00 2.16
C LYS A 85 9.63 -3.42 2.74
N ALA A 86 9.30 -2.98 3.95
CA ALA A 86 7.99 -3.22 4.54
C ALA A 86 6.86 -2.53 3.73
N TRP A 87 7.08 -1.29 3.29
CA TRP A 87 6.13 -0.58 2.44
C TRP A 87 6.04 -1.19 1.04
N GLU A 88 7.19 -1.59 0.48
CA GLU A 88 7.22 -2.30 -0.80
C GLU A 88 6.36 -3.57 -0.73
N LEU A 89 6.55 -4.42 0.28
CA LEU A 89 5.78 -5.66 0.45
C LEU A 89 4.27 -5.41 0.56
N ARG A 90 3.85 -4.47 1.43
CA ARG A 90 2.44 -4.15 1.66
C ARG A 90 1.75 -3.64 0.39
N THR A 91 2.41 -2.78 -0.35
CA THR A 91 1.86 -2.27 -1.62
C THR A 91 1.85 -3.35 -2.68
N THR A 92 2.90 -4.16 -2.80
CA THR A 92 2.94 -5.27 -3.76
C THR A 92 1.83 -6.29 -3.51
N MET A 93 1.46 -6.57 -2.26
CA MET A 93 0.28 -7.41 -1.97
C MET A 93 -1.02 -6.78 -2.51
N SER A 94 -1.18 -5.45 -2.38
CA SER A 94 -2.36 -4.73 -2.88
C SER A 94 -2.43 -4.79 -4.41
N LEU A 95 -1.29 -4.58 -5.08
CA LEU A 95 -1.15 -4.72 -6.54
C LEU A 95 -1.43 -6.16 -7.00
N ALA A 96 -0.88 -7.16 -6.31
CA ALA A 96 -1.07 -8.57 -6.67
C ALA A 96 -2.55 -8.98 -6.60
N ARG A 97 -3.31 -8.48 -5.60
CA ARG A 97 -4.76 -8.70 -5.54
C ARG A 97 -5.49 -8.05 -6.70
N LEU A 98 -5.15 -6.80 -7.04
CA LEU A 98 -5.74 -6.12 -8.20
C LEU A 98 -5.45 -6.86 -9.51
N LEU A 99 -4.22 -7.32 -9.71
CA LEU A 99 -3.83 -8.08 -10.90
C LEU A 99 -4.58 -9.42 -10.98
N ALA A 100 -4.75 -10.11 -9.86
CA ALA A 100 -5.56 -11.34 -9.82
C ALA A 100 -7.04 -11.08 -10.14
N GLU A 101 -7.61 -9.97 -9.65
CA GLU A 101 -8.97 -9.51 -10.02
C GLU A 101 -9.11 -9.20 -11.52
N GLN A 102 -7.99 -9.02 -12.24
CA GLN A 102 -7.92 -8.76 -13.68
C GLN A 102 -7.43 -9.97 -14.49
N ASP A 103 -7.46 -11.17 -13.91
CA ASP A 103 -6.97 -12.42 -14.52
C ASP A 103 -5.47 -12.42 -14.87
N HIS A 104 -4.68 -11.50 -14.30
CA HIS A 104 -3.22 -11.40 -14.47
C HIS A 104 -2.46 -12.12 -13.34
N CYS A 105 -2.88 -13.34 -13.00
CA CYS A 105 -2.35 -14.11 -11.86
C CYS A 105 -0.85 -14.39 -11.95
N ASP A 106 -0.30 -14.58 -13.16
CA ASP A 106 1.14 -14.80 -13.33
C ASP A 106 1.97 -13.56 -12.96
N GLU A 107 1.54 -12.36 -13.37
CA GLU A 107 2.21 -11.12 -13.01
C GLU A 107 2.09 -10.87 -11.50
N ALA A 108 0.91 -11.09 -10.92
CA ALA A 108 0.67 -10.98 -9.48
C ALA A 108 1.64 -11.86 -8.69
N ARG A 109 1.75 -13.13 -9.08
CA ARG A 109 2.61 -14.13 -8.45
C ARG A 109 4.09 -13.77 -8.57
N ILE A 110 4.55 -13.42 -9.77
CA ILE A 110 5.96 -13.06 -10.02
C ILE A 110 6.35 -11.85 -9.16
N THR A 111 5.53 -10.80 -9.18
CA THR A 111 5.81 -9.54 -8.49
C THR A 111 5.84 -9.75 -6.97
N LEU A 112 4.88 -10.48 -6.41
CA LEU A 112 4.84 -10.75 -4.97
C LEU A 112 5.97 -11.69 -4.51
N ALA A 113 6.31 -12.70 -5.32
CA ALA A 113 7.38 -13.62 -5.00
C ALA A 113 8.75 -12.92 -4.97
N GLU A 114 8.98 -11.96 -5.87
CA GLU A 114 10.23 -11.19 -5.93
C GLU A 114 10.51 -10.48 -4.59
N ILE A 115 9.54 -9.71 -4.08
CA ILE A 115 9.72 -8.98 -2.83
C ILE A 115 9.69 -9.90 -1.61
N TYR A 116 8.83 -10.93 -1.59
CA TYR A 116 8.76 -11.89 -0.48
C TYR A 116 10.11 -12.59 -0.27
N ASN A 117 10.75 -13.04 -1.37
CA ASN A 117 12.04 -13.76 -1.32
C ASN A 117 13.24 -12.87 -0.98
N TRP A 118 13.08 -11.54 -0.99
CA TRP A 118 14.11 -10.63 -0.50
C TRP A 118 14.30 -10.74 1.02
N PHE A 119 13.23 -11.06 1.76
CA PHE A 119 13.28 -11.20 3.21
C PHE A 119 13.96 -12.51 3.61
N THR A 120 14.90 -12.43 4.55
CA THR A 120 15.60 -13.59 5.13
C THR A 120 15.18 -13.87 6.58
N ALA A 121 14.44 -12.95 7.20
CA ALA A 121 13.95 -13.03 8.56
C ALA A 121 12.64 -12.24 8.70
N GLY A 122 11.96 -12.41 9.84
CA GLY A 122 10.70 -11.69 10.12
C GLY A 122 9.45 -12.37 9.56
N PHE A 123 9.54 -13.62 9.10
CA PHE A 123 8.38 -14.41 8.62
C PHE A 123 7.28 -14.61 9.67
N ASP A 124 7.56 -14.31 10.94
CA ASP A 124 6.55 -14.31 12.00
C ASP A 124 5.68 -13.05 12.05
N THR A 125 6.06 -11.99 11.33
CA THR A 125 5.31 -10.73 11.25
C THR A 125 4.00 -10.91 10.47
N PRO A 126 2.94 -10.14 10.80
CA PRO A 126 1.67 -10.22 10.08
C PRO A 126 1.81 -10.03 8.56
N ASP A 127 2.53 -9.01 8.12
CA ASP A 127 2.68 -8.70 6.68
C ASP A 127 3.32 -9.86 5.89
N LEU A 128 4.33 -10.55 6.46
CA LEU A 128 4.97 -11.68 5.77
C LEU A 128 4.11 -12.96 5.83
N LYS A 129 3.31 -13.16 6.88
CA LYS A 129 2.33 -14.26 6.91
C LYS A 129 1.25 -14.06 5.86
N ASP A 130 0.71 -12.85 5.77
CA ASP A 130 -0.33 -12.51 4.80
C ASP A 130 0.19 -12.62 3.36
N ALA A 131 1.44 -12.20 3.11
CA ALA A 131 2.09 -12.35 1.81
C ALA A 131 2.28 -13.82 1.41
N ARG A 132 2.61 -14.70 2.37
CA ARG A 132 2.70 -16.15 2.12
C ARG A 132 1.33 -16.72 1.72
N VAL A 133 0.28 -16.40 2.49
CA VAL A 133 -1.09 -16.85 2.20
C VAL A 133 -1.51 -16.41 0.79
N LEU A 134 -1.27 -15.14 0.44
CA LEU A 134 -1.60 -14.64 -0.89
C LEU A 134 -0.77 -15.33 -2.00
N LEU A 135 0.50 -15.64 -1.78
CA LEU A 135 1.29 -16.41 -2.74
C LEU A 135 0.71 -17.83 -2.94
N ASP A 136 0.28 -18.47 -1.86
CA ASP A 136 -0.32 -19.81 -1.92
C ASP A 136 -1.66 -19.78 -2.68
N GLU A 137 -2.49 -18.75 -2.46
CA GLU A 137 -3.74 -18.49 -3.22
C GLU A 137 -3.44 -18.32 -4.72
N LEU A 138 -2.45 -17.49 -5.08
CA LEU A 138 -2.06 -17.24 -6.47
C LEU A 138 -1.46 -18.47 -7.17
N ASN A 139 -0.84 -19.38 -6.42
CA ASN A 139 -0.31 -20.65 -6.92
C ASN A 139 -1.40 -21.73 -7.07
N GLY A 140 -2.43 -21.69 -6.22
CA GLY A 140 -3.53 -22.65 -6.22
C GLY A 140 -4.53 -22.45 -7.35
N GLY A 141 -4.52 -21.27 -7.99
CA GLY A 141 -5.53 -20.85 -8.95
C GLY A 141 -6.84 -20.51 -8.23
N LEU A 142 -7.19 -19.22 -8.21
CA LEU A 142 -8.53 -18.76 -7.81
C LEU A 142 -9.61 -19.40 -8.70
#